data_AF-A0A1F9GNF0-F1
#
_entry.id   AF-A0A1F9GNF0-F1
#
_cell.length_a   1.000
_cell.length_b   1.000
_cell.length_c   1.000
_cell.angle_alpha   90.00
_cell.angle_beta   90.00
_cell.angle_gamma   90.00
#
_symmetry.space_group_name_H-M   'P 1'
#
loop_
_entity.id
_entity.type
_entity.pdbx_description
1 polymer ?
#
loop_
_entity_poly.entity_id
_entity_poly.type
_entity_poly.pdbx_seq_one_letter_code
_entity_poly.pdbx_strand_id
1 'polypeptide(L)'
;MKNLKNKKGFSLIEAILTMTILAFGIVGVLTIYQQNIERADEMEQTLIASALAQEKLEQIIHDKKYQSYDYIIQSNYPTETLASEGYAGYTRTTTITAVSPSNLSSPPQGNEAGYTKVTVSVQDPAGDIVSFDTLVTDWGEE
;
A
#
# COMPACT_ATOMS: atom_id res chain seq x y z
N MET A 1 33.62 59.87 -26.74
CA MET A 1 32.70 58.77 -27.06
C MET A 1 33.48 57.75 -27.87
N LYS A 2 33.52 56.43 -27.64
CA LYS A 2 32.72 55.51 -26.84
C LYS A 2 33.61 54.26 -26.69
N ASN A 3 33.93 53.84 -25.47
CA ASN A 3 34.70 52.61 -25.23
C ASN A 3 33.90 51.41 -25.78
N LEU A 4 34.42 50.78 -26.83
CA LEU A 4 33.88 49.52 -27.35
C LEU A 4 34.18 48.44 -26.30
N LYS A 5 33.16 48.09 -25.50
CA LYS A 5 33.23 46.99 -24.54
C LYS A 5 33.60 45.70 -25.29
N ASN A 6 34.73 45.12 -24.92
CA ASN A 6 35.21 43.83 -25.41
C ASN A 6 34.21 42.74 -25.01
N LYS A 7 33.29 42.35 -25.91
CA LYS A 7 32.35 41.26 -25.66
C LYS A 7 33.09 39.94 -25.87
N LYS A 8 33.68 39.39 -24.81
CA LYS A 8 34.28 38.05 -24.83
C LYS A 8 33.18 37.04 -25.14
N GLY A 9 33.21 36.47 -26.35
CA GLY A 9 32.40 35.30 -26.71
C GLY A 9 32.96 34.03 -26.05
N PHE A 10 32.15 32.98 -26.05
CA PHE A 10 32.54 31.65 -25.54
C PHE A 10 33.67 31.07 -26.40
N SER A 11 34.70 30.49 -25.78
CA SER A 11 35.73 29.79 -26.57
C SER A 11 35.27 28.40 -26.98
N LEU A 12 35.79 27.87 -28.09
CA LEU A 12 35.47 26.51 -28.56
C LEU A 12 35.81 25.46 -27.49
N ILE A 13 36.94 25.61 -26.80
CA ILE A 13 37.34 24.69 -25.73
C ILE A 13 36.40 24.77 -24.51
N GLU A 14 35.93 25.97 -24.18
CA GLU A 14 34.95 26.17 -23.11
C GLU A 14 33.62 25.50 -23.47
N ALA A 15 33.18 25.58 -24.73
CA ALA A 15 31.96 24.92 -25.22
C ALA A 15 32.06 23.39 -25.14
N ILE A 16 33.21 22.83 -25.52
CA ILE A 16 33.44 21.38 -25.44
C ILE A 16 33.49 20.91 -23.97
N LEU A 17 34.15 21.68 -23.11
CA LEU A 17 34.21 21.38 -21.68
C LEU A 17 32.83 21.44 -21.02
N THR A 18 32.02 22.46 -21.32
CA THR A 18 30.65 22.57 -20.77
C THR A 18 29.76 21.46 -21.29
N MET A 19 29.80 21.12 -22.58
CA MET A 19 29.05 19.97 -23.12
C MET A 19 29.45 18.66 -22.44
N THR A 20 30.76 18.46 -22.19
CA THR A 20 31.25 17.26 -21.51
C THR A 20 30.73 17.18 -20.07
N ILE A 21 30.79 18.28 -19.31
CA ILE A 21 30.27 18.34 -17.93
C ILE A 21 28.75 18.10 -17.91
N LEU A 22 28.01 18.72 -18.83
CA LEU A 22 26.56 18.52 -18.96
C LEU A 22 26.21 17.07 -19.32
N ALA A 23 26.98 16.42 -20.20
CA ALA A 23 26.74 15.03 -20.57
C ALA A 23 26.80 14.10 -19.35
N PHE A 24 27.81 14.25 -18.49
CA PHE A 24 27.89 13.48 -17.24
C PHE A 24 26.79 13.87 -16.24
N GLY A 25 26.46 15.16 -16.15
CA GLY A 25 25.40 15.65 -15.26
C GLY A 25 24.02 15.09 -15.60
N ILE A 26 23.67 15.01 -16.89
CA ILE A 26 22.38 14.50 -17.35
C ILE A 26 22.18 13.03 -16.96
N VAL A 27 23.22 12.20 -17.07
CA VAL A 27 23.14 10.77 -16.72
C VAL A 27 22.73 10.60 -15.26
N GLY A 28 23.33 11.36 -14.33
CA GLY A 28 22.97 11.30 -12.91
C GLY A 28 21.54 11.76 -12.63
N VAL A 29 21.03 12.74 -13.36
CA VAL A 29 19.64 13.19 -13.24
C VAL A 29 18.66 12.11 -13.75
N LEU A 30 18.99 11.45 -14.88
CA LEU A 30 18.15 10.40 -15.45
C LEU A 30 18.00 9.19 -14.52
N THR A 31 19.07 8.79 -13.82
CA THR A 31 18.99 7.67 -12.88
C THR A 31 18.08 7.97 -11.69
N ILE A 32 18.15 9.20 -11.16
CA ILE A 32 17.27 9.62 -10.07
C ILE A 32 15.82 9.69 -10.57
N TYR A 33 15.61 10.18 -11.79
CA TYR A 33 14.27 10.29 -12.37
C TYR A 33 13.60 8.92 -12.53
N GLN A 34 14.32 7.90 -13.03
CA GLN A 34 13.81 6.53 -13.15
C GLN A 34 13.38 5.95 -11.80
N GLN A 35 14.23 6.09 -10.77
CA GLN A 35 13.90 5.65 -9.42
C GLN A 35 12.67 6.34 -8.83
N ASN A 36 12.44 7.62 -9.16
CA ASN A 36 11.25 8.33 -8.69
C ASN A 36 9.98 7.85 -9.40
N ILE A 37 10.06 7.45 -10.67
CA ILE A 37 8.92 6.89 -11.39
C ILE A 37 8.53 5.54 -10.80
N GLU A 38 9.50 4.64 -10.60
CA GLU A 38 9.24 3.32 -10.00
C GLU A 38 8.62 3.45 -8.61
N ARG A 39 9.18 4.33 -7.77
CA ARG A 39 8.61 4.60 -6.44
C ARG A 39 7.21 5.21 -6.49
N ALA A 40 6.92 6.04 -7.48
CA ALA A 40 5.58 6.63 -7.61
C ALA A 40 4.53 5.54 -7.91
N ASP A 41 4.88 4.57 -8.76
CA ASP A 41 4.02 3.42 -9.06
C ASP A 41 3.85 2.50 -7.84
N GLU A 42 4.94 2.15 -7.14
CA GLU A 42 4.88 1.38 -5.88
C GLU A 42 4.01 2.06 -4.81
N MET A 43 4.13 3.39 -4.68
CA MET A 43 3.31 4.18 -3.77
C MET A 43 1.83 4.17 -4.16
N GLU A 44 1.52 4.31 -5.44
CA GLU A 44 0.14 4.21 -5.94
C GLU A 44 -0.46 2.84 -5.62
N GLN A 45 0.29 1.77 -5.87
CA GLN A 45 -0.16 0.40 -5.60
C GLN A 45 -0.40 0.15 -4.11
N THR A 46 0.52 0.62 -3.26
CA THR A 46 0.38 0.55 -1.80
C THR A 46 -0.84 1.32 -1.30
N LEU A 47 -1.11 2.51 -1.87
CA LEU A 47 -2.29 3.31 -1.52
C LEU A 47 -3.59 2.60 -1.89
N ILE A 48 -3.65 2.01 -3.08
CA ILE A 48 -4.81 1.22 -3.54
C ILE A 48 -5.01 0.00 -2.64
N ALA A 49 -3.95 -0.79 -2.39
CA ALA A 49 -4.01 -1.94 -1.49
C ALA A 49 -4.49 -1.55 -0.08
N SER A 50 -4.04 -0.40 0.41
CA SER A 50 -4.45 0.11 1.72
C SER A 50 -5.94 0.47 1.76
N ALA A 51 -6.44 1.17 0.74
CA ALA A 51 -7.85 1.52 0.63
C ALA A 51 -8.74 0.28 0.57
N LEU A 52 -8.37 -0.71 -0.25
CA LEU A 52 -9.12 -1.97 -0.40
C LEU A 52 -9.15 -2.80 0.88
N ALA A 53 -8.05 -2.79 1.65
CA ALA A 53 -7.98 -3.46 2.94
C ALA A 53 -8.88 -2.78 3.98
N GLN A 54 -8.87 -1.45 4.04
CA GLN A 54 -9.72 -0.67 4.94
C GLN A 54 -11.20 -0.82 4.60
N GLU A 55 -11.56 -0.73 3.32
CA GLU A 55 -12.93 -0.95 2.84
C GLU A 55 -13.46 -2.32 3.30
N LYS A 56 -12.63 -3.37 3.18
CA LYS A 56 -13.02 -4.71 3.63
C LYS A 56 -13.18 -4.80 5.15
N LEU A 57 -12.34 -4.11 5.92
CA LEU A 57 -12.53 -4.03 7.37
C LEU A 57 -13.84 -3.32 7.74
N GLU A 58 -14.19 -2.25 7.04
CA GLU A 58 -15.47 -1.56 7.22
C GLU A 58 -16.65 -2.48 6.85
N GLN A 59 -16.53 -3.25 5.77
CA GLN A 59 -17.51 -4.27 5.40
C GLN A 59 -17.67 -5.32 6.50
N ILE A 60 -16.59 -5.81 7.10
CA ILE A 60 -16.64 -6.80 8.19
C ILE A 60 -17.31 -6.20 9.44
N ILE A 61 -17.03 -4.94 9.77
CA ILE A 61 -17.71 -4.24 10.88
C ILE A 61 -19.19 -4.05 10.57
N HIS A 62 -19.53 -3.75 9.31
CA HIS A 62 -20.91 -3.66 8.84
C HIS A 62 -21.63 -5.02 8.97
N ASP A 63 -21.01 -6.09 8.49
CA ASP A 63 -21.53 -7.44 8.59
C ASP A 63 -21.76 -7.83 10.04
N LYS A 64 -20.83 -7.53 10.96
CA LYS A 64 -21.03 -7.75 12.39
C LYS A 64 -22.30 -7.08 12.89
N LYS A 65 -22.53 -5.82 12.51
CA LYS A 65 -23.69 -5.03 12.93
C LYS A 65 -25.02 -5.57 12.39
N TYR A 66 -25.05 -6.10 11.16
CA TYR A 66 -26.31 -6.45 10.48
C TYR A 66 -26.55 -7.96 10.32
N GLN A 67 -25.51 -8.79 10.46
CA GLN A 67 -25.55 -10.25 10.32
C GLN A 67 -25.19 -10.99 11.61
N SER A 68 -24.76 -10.28 12.66
CA SER A 68 -24.21 -10.78 13.94
C SER A 68 -22.73 -11.16 13.94
N TYR A 69 -22.18 -11.34 15.13
CA TYR A 69 -20.81 -11.73 15.43
C TYR A 69 -20.52 -13.15 14.91
N ASP A 70 -21.50 -14.05 14.99
CA ASP A 70 -21.38 -15.42 14.49
C ASP A 70 -21.22 -15.50 12.96
N TYR A 71 -21.58 -14.45 12.24
CA TYR A 71 -21.32 -14.34 10.80
C TYR A 71 -19.84 -14.13 10.49
N ILE A 72 -19.04 -13.65 11.45
CA ILE A 72 -17.63 -13.32 11.28
C ILE A 72 -16.77 -14.59 11.42
N ILE A 73 -16.91 -15.49 10.44
CA ILE A 73 -16.20 -16.76 10.35
C ILE A 73 -15.46 -16.91 9.02
N GLN A 74 -14.36 -17.65 9.02
CA GLN A 74 -13.45 -17.76 7.86
C GLN A 74 -14.16 -18.19 6.56
N SER A 75 -15.20 -19.01 6.63
CA SER A 75 -15.94 -19.48 5.46
C SER A 75 -16.70 -18.38 4.71
N ASN A 76 -17.09 -17.31 5.40
CA ASN A 76 -17.85 -16.19 4.81
C ASN A 76 -16.92 -15.15 4.16
N TYR A 77 -15.62 -15.27 4.38
CA TYR A 77 -14.58 -14.37 3.85
C TYR A 77 -13.50 -15.19 3.14
N PRO A 78 -13.82 -15.81 1.99
CA PRO A 78 -12.83 -16.48 1.17
C PRO A 78 -11.83 -15.46 0.60
N THR A 79 -10.68 -15.95 0.12
CA THR A 79 -9.75 -15.12 -0.65
C THR A 79 -10.42 -14.63 -1.94
N GLU A 80 -10.28 -13.33 -2.21
CA GLU A 80 -10.91 -12.64 -3.32
C GLU A 80 -9.84 -12.15 -4.31
N THR A 81 -10.07 -12.37 -5.60
CA THR A 81 -9.31 -11.71 -6.67
C THR A 81 -10.10 -10.50 -7.15
N LEU A 82 -9.49 -9.32 -7.19
CA LEU A 82 -10.22 -8.06 -7.40
C LEU A 82 -10.29 -7.62 -8.86
N ALA A 83 -9.99 -8.52 -9.81
CA ALA A 83 -10.03 -8.23 -11.24
C ALA A 83 -11.41 -7.79 -11.74
N SER A 84 -12.50 -8.34 -11.18
CA SER A 84 -13.87 -7.95 -11.51
C SER A 84 -14.26 -6.56 -11.00
N GLU A 85 -13.53 -6.04 -10.00
CA GLU A 85 -13.76 -4.72 -9.39
C GLU A 85 -12.89 -3.63 -10.06
N GLY A 86 -12.08 -4.00 -11.07
CA GLY A 86 -11.16 -3.08 -11.76
C GLY A 86 -9.73 -3.09 -11.20
N TYR A 87 -9.46 -3.87 -10.16
CA TYR A 87 -8.15 -3.97 -9.52
C TYR A 87 -7.45 -5.27 -9.94
N ALA A 88 -7.17 -5.40 -11.23
CA ALA A 88 -6.49 -6.58 -11.78
C ALA A 88 -5.10 -6.76 -11.14
N GLY A 89 -4.78 -8.00 -10.74
CA GLY A 89 -3.52 -8.32 -10.06
C GLY A 89 -3.57 -8.15 -8.54
N TYR A 90 -4.60 -7.51 -7.98
CA TYR A 90 -4.77 -7.43 -6.53
C TYR A 90 -5.51 -8.65 -6.00
N THR A 91 -5.02 -9.19 -4.88
CA THR A 91 -5.64 -10.30 -4.16
C THR A 91 -5.88 -9.90 -2.71
N ARG A 92 -7.10 -10.10 -2.21
CA ARG A 92 -7.49 -9.79 -0.84
C ARG A 92 -7.71 -11.08 -0.06
N THR A 93 -7.10 -11.17 1.11
CA THR A 93 -7.23 -12.31 2.03
C THR A 93 -7.66 -11.81 3.38
N THR A 94 -8.75 -12.37 3.91
CA THR A 94 -9.20 -12.11 5.27
C THR A 94 -8.88 -13.33 6.12
N THR A 95 -8.16 -13.13 7.23
CA THR A 95 -7.88 -14.16 8.22
C THR A 95 -8.64 -13.86 9.49
N ILE A 96 -9.42 -14.83 9.94
CA ILE A 96 -10.28 -14.70 11.12
C ILE A 96 -9.79 -15.68 12.18
N THR A 97 -9.37 -15.15 13.33
CA THR A 97 -8.83 -15.94 14.44
C THR A 97 -9.57 -15.58 15.72
N ALA A 98 -10.21 -16.55 16.36
CA ALA A 98 -10.75 -16.38 17.71
C ALA A 98 -9.59 -16.09 18.68
N VAL A 99 -9.77 -15.12 19.58
CA VAL A 99 -8.73 -14.65 20.51
C VAL A 99 -9.34 -14.38 21.89
N SER A 100 -8.49 -14.12 22.90
CA SER A 100 -8.95 -13.62 24.20
C SER A 100 -8.35 -12.24 24.51
N PRO A 101 -8.93 -11.47 25.45
CA PRO A 101 -8.36 -10.19 25.88
C PRO A 101 -6.92 -10.30 26.43
N SER A 102 -6.55 -11.48 26.93
CA SER A 102 -5.22 -11.78 27.46
C SER A 102 -4.24 -12.29 26.39
N ASN A 103 -4.72 -12.75 25.23
CA ASN A 103 -3.91 -13.26 24.13
C ASN A 103 -4.58 -13.03 22.76
N LEU A 104 -4.05 -12.07 22.01
CA LEU A 104 -4.53 -11.67 20.69
C LEU A 104 -3.87 -12.39 19.51
N SER A 105 -3.01 -13.37 19.79
CA SER A 105 -2.15 -13.99 18.77
C SER A 105 -2.42 -15.48 18.58
N SER A 106 -3.17 -16.12 19.47
CA SER A 106 -3.53 -17.52 19.35
C SER A 106 -4.94 -17.78 19.86
N PRO A 107 -5.59 -18.86 19.40
CA PRO A 107 -6.88 -19.28 19.94
C PRO A 107 -6.84 -19.43 21.47
N PRO A 108 -7.91 -19.02 22.17
CA PRO A 108 -7.99 -19.17 23.62
C PRO A 108 -7.94 -20.63 24.03
N GLN A 109 -7.31 -20.89 25.18
CA GLN A 109 -7.28 -22.21 25.79
C GLN A 109 -8.46 -22.33 26.78
N GLY A 110 -9.60 -22.86 26.31
CA GLY A 110 -10.86 -22.91 27.06
C GLY A 110 -12.00 -22.14 26.35
N ASN A 111 -13.22 -22.18 26.89
CA ASN A 111 -14.42 -21.54 26.30
C ASN A 111 -14.44 -20.00 26.45
N GLU A 112 -13.36 -19.31 26.08
CA GLU A 112 -13.36 -17.84 25.98
C GLU A 112 -13.70 -17.44 24.54
N ALA A 113 -14.97 -17.59 24.14
CA ALA A 113 -15.48 -17.09 22.87
C ALA A 113 -16.15 -15.73 23.10
N GLY A 114 -15.96 -14.79 22.16
CA GLY A 114 -16.50 -13.42 22.24
C GLY A 114 -15.55 -12.35 21.69
N TYR A 115 -14.29 -12.69 21.39
CA TYR A 115 -13.32 -11.83 20.71
C TYR A 115 -12.72 -12.54 19.50
N THR A 116 -12.69 -11.84 18.37
CA THR A 116 -12.10 -12.33 17.12
C THR A 116 -11.17 -11.28 16.55
N LYS A 117 -9.92 -11.66 16.30
CA LYS A 117 -8.98 -10.86 15.53
C LYS A 117 -9.24 -11.13 14.05
N VAL A 118 -9.44 -10.04 13.31
CA VAL A 118 -9.59 -10.06 11.87
C VAL A 118 -8.39 -9.34 11.26
N THR A 119 -7.66 -10.04 10.40
CA THR A 119 -6.57 -9.49 9.61
C THR A 119 -7.01 -9.46 8.16
N VAL A 120 -7.02 -8.28 7.55
CA VAL A 120 -7.22 -8.14 6.11
C VAL A 120 -5.88 -7.81 5.48
N SER A 121 -5.45 -8.66 4.56
CA SER A 121 -4.23 -8.52 3.77
C SER A 121 -4.58 -8.33 2.31
N VAL A 122 -4.03 -7.32 1.67
CA VAL A 122 -4.14 -7.11 0.22
C VAL A 122 -2.74 -7.22 -0.37
N GLN A 123 -2.58 -8.14 -1.30
CA GLN A 123 -1.39 -8.29 -2.13
C GLN A 123 -1.58 -7.49 -3.41
N ASP A 124 -0.62 -6.66 -3.76
CA ASP A 124 -0.58 -5.91 -5.00
C ASP A 124 0.01 -6.73 -6.17
N PRO A 125 -0.01 -6.21 -7.41
CA PRO A 125 0.55 -6.89 -8.57
C PRO A 125 2.07 -7.12 -8.51
N ALA A 126 2.81 -6.29 -7.78
CA ALA A 126 4.25 -6.45 -7.55
C ALA A 126 4.57 -7.57 -6.54
N GLY A 127 3.57 -7.97 -5.75
CA GLY A 127 3.64 -9.03 -4.75
C GLY A 127 3.80 -8.50 -3.32
N ASP A 128 3.84 -7.18 -3.12
CA ASP A 128 3.90 -6.55 -1.82
C ASP A 128 2.55 -6.68 -1.10
N ILE A 129 2.60 -6.79 0.23
CA ILE A 129 1.42 -7.07 1.05
C ILE A 129 1.22 -5.94 2.05
N VAL A 130 0.05 -5.31 1.98
CA VAL A 130 -0.45 -4.40 3.01
C VAL A 130 -1.43 -5.15 3.89
N SER A 131 -1.30 -5.03 5.22
CA SER A 131 -2.21 -5.69 6.17
C SER A 131 -2.70 -4.74 7.25
N PHE A 132 -3.99 -4.86 7.58
CA PHE A 132 -4.60 -4.18 8.70
C PHE A 132 -5.30 -5.19 9.61
N ASP A 133 -5.21 -4.93 10.92
CA ASP A 133 -5.81 -5.75 11.95
C ASP A 133 -6.94 -4.98 12.63
N THR A 134 -8.03 -5.67 12.95
CA THR A 134 -9.06 -5.18 13.86
C THR A 134 -9.50 -6.26 14.84
N LEU A 135 -10.13 -5.83 15.93
CA LEU A 135 -10.77 -6.71 16.89
C LEU A 135 -12.27 -6.54 16.79
N VAL A 136 -12.96 -7.66 16.60
CA VAL A 136 -14.42 -7.76 16.60
C VAL A 136 -14.84 -8.49 17.86
N THR A 137 -15.85 -7.98 18.54
CA THR A 137 -16.37 -8.55 19.79
C THR A 137 -17.86 -8.83 19.67
N ASP A 138 -18.35 -9.79 20.43
CA ASP A 138 -19.79 -10.11 20.58
C ASP A 138 -20.58 -9.03 21.33
N TRP A 139 -19.88 -8.07 21.96
CA TRP A 139 -20.51 -6.99 22.70
C TRP A 139 -21.40 -6.10 21.83
N GLY A 140 -22.59 -5.77 22.37
CA GLY A 140 -23.56 -4.87 21.75
C GLY A 140 -24.55 -5.55 20.81
N GLU A 141 -24.64 -6.88 20.83
CA GLU A 141 -25.73 -7.64 20.22
C GLU A 141 -26.89 -7.76 21.22
N GLU A 142 -28.05 -7.17 20.87
CA GLU A 142 -29.31 -7.30 21.61
C GLU A 142 -30.19 -8.41 21.01
#